data_AF-A0A354UVX5-F1
#
_entry.id   AF-A0A354UVX5-F1
#
_cell.length_a   1.000
_cell.length_b   1.000
_cell.length_c   1.000
_cell.angle_alpha   90.00
_cell.angle_beta   90.00
_cell.angle_gamma   90.00
#
_symmetry.space_group_name_H-M   'P 1'
#
loop_
_entity.id
_entity.type
_entity.pdbx_description
1 polymer ?
#
loop_
_entity_poly.entity_id
_entity_poly.type
_entity_poly.pdbx_seq_one_letter_code
_entity_poly.pdbx_strand_id
1 'polypeptide(L)'
;MGWWIFFGILLALALIPLGIRVRYDSGGFVARVIVGPVKFTIFPKEKPKKKSKKEKTAQKTEEQEETAASNAGKAKPQEETEPETPAQSGGSLERFLPWIRLGLDFLGVLRRRIRLDNLYLHVILAGDDPCDLAVNYGRAWAAIGNLMPSLERLFIIRKRDIQVSCDFTGTEIKIAAKGDMTIPLGRTLCLGVVYGIRALKIFLRKL
;
A
#
# COMPACT_ATOMS: atom_id res chain seq x y z
N MET A 1 11.91 -40.13 8.94
CA MET A 1 10.59 -39.83 8.31
C MET A 1 10.15 -38.37 8.52
N GLY A 2 10.25 -37.79 9.73
CA GLY A 2 9.74 -36.42 10.02
C GLY A 2 10.36 -35.26 9.23
N TRP A 3 11.62 -35.36 8.79
CA TRP A 3 12.27 -34.29 8.01
C TRP A 3 11.62 -34.06 6.65
N TRP A 4 11.17 -35.11 5.96
CA TRP A 4 10.47 -34.97 4.68
C TRP A 4 9.12 -34.27 4.83
N ILE A 5 8.42 -34.52 5.93
CA ILE A 5 7.16 -33.84 6.26
C ILE A 5 7.43 -32.35 6.51
N PHE A 6 8.47 -32.03 7.28
CA PHE A 6 8.88 -30.65 7.53
C PHE A 6 9.25 -29.90 6.24
N PHE A 7 10.12 -30.48 5.40
CA PHE A 7 10.49 -29.88 4.12
C PHE A 7 9.30 -29.79 3.15
N GLY A 8 8.39 -30.77 3.17
CA GLY A 8 7.15 -30.74 2.39
C GLY A 8 6.24 -29.58 2.80
N ILE A 9 6.05 -29.36 4.11
CA ILE A 9 5.28 -28.23 4.64
C ILE A 9 5.95 -26.90 4.31
N LEU A 10 7.27 -26.80 4.48
CA LEU A 10 8.04 -25.59 4.15
C LEU A 10 7.92 -25.25 2.66
N LEU A 11 8.02 -26.26 1.80
CA LEU A 11 7.87 -26.11 0.35
C LEU A 11 6.44 -25.68 -0.01
N ALA A 12 5.42 -26.27 0.62
CA ALA A 12 4.03 -25.89 0.41
C ALA A 12 3.80 -24.41 0.80
N LEU A 13 4.31 -23.96 1.95
CA LEU A 13 4.30 -22.56 2.38
C LEU A 13 5.02 -21.65 1.37
N ALA A 14 6.18 -22.07 0.88
CA ALA A 14 6.95 -21.32 -0.11
C ALA A 14 6.22 -21.18 -1.47
N LEU A 15 5.31 -22.09 -1.81
CA LEU A 15 4.52 -22.03 -3.03
C LEU A 15 3.27 -21.14 -2.90
N ILE A 16 2.93 -20.68 -1.70
CA ILE A 16 1.75 -19.83 -1.48
C ILE A 16 1.93 -18.49 -2.21
N PRO A 17 1.00 -18.11 -3.10
CA PRO A 17 1.02 -16.79 -3.74
C PRO A 17 0.62 -15.72 -2.73
N LEU A 18 1.48 -14.73 -2.55
CA LEU A 18 1.15 -13.47 -1.88
C LEU A 18 0.78 -12.44 -2.95
N GLY A 19 -0.34 -11.76 -2.79
CA GLY A 19 -0.75 -10.73 -3.73
C GLY A 19 -1.32 -9.49 -3.08
N ILE A 20 -1.42 -8.43 -3.86
CA ILE A 20 -2.09 -7.18 -3.53
C ILE A 20 -3.10 -6.91 -4.64
N ARG A 21 -4.35 -6.72 -4.25
CA ARG A 21 -5.43 -6.27 -5.13
C ARG A 21 -5.79 -4.85 -4.75
N VAL A 22 -5.59 -3.94 -5.68
CA VAL A 22 -5.95 -2.53 -5.57
C VAL A 22 -7.12 -2.27 -6.50
N ARG A 23 -8.15 -1.59 -6.02
CA ARG A 23 -9.29 -1.13 -6.80
C ARG A 23 -9.59 0.32 -6.44
N TYR A 24 -9.86 1.11 -7.45
CA TYR A 24 -10.33 2.47 -7.36
C TYR A 24 -11.49 2.62 -8.33
N ASP A 25 -12.61 3.12 -7.83
CA ASP A 25 -13.84 3.33 -8.58
C ASP A 25 -14.57 4.51 -7.93
N SER A 26 -15.73 4.88 -8.47
CA SER A 26 -16.71 5.81 -7.89
C SER A 26 -17.00 5.56 -6.40
N GLY A 27 -16.94 4.31 -5.93
CA GLY A 27 -17.10 3.93 -4.52
C GLY A 27 -15.86 4.12 -3.63
N GLY A 28 -14.76 4.65 -4.17
CA GLY A 28 -13.53 4.95 -3.44
C GLY A 28 -12.40 3.91 -3.63
N PHE A 29 -11.33 4.10 -2.85
CA PHE A 29 -10.14 3.26 -2.90
C PHE A 29 -10.29 2.02 -2.01
N VAL A 30 -9.97 0.85 -2.55
CA VAL A 30 -9.97 -0.43 -1.84
C VAL A 30 -8.64 -1.15 -2.09
N ALA A 31 -7.94 -1.48 -1.01
CA ALA A 31 -6.70 -2.26 -1.05
C ALA A 31 -6.88 -3.56 -0.25
N ARG A 32 -6.56 -4.69 -0.87
CA ARG A 32 -6.61 -6.02 -0.26
C ARG A 32 -5.28 -6.74 -0.43
N VAL A 33 -4.84 -7.44 0.60
CA VAL A 33 -3.74 -8.41 0.52
C VAL A 33 -4.33 -9.80 0.40
N ILE A 34 -3.73 -10.62 -0.46
CA ILE A 34 -4.10 -12.00 -0.71
C ILE A 34 -2.94 -12.86 -0.20
N VAL A 35 -3.23 -13.80 0.69
CA VAL A 35 -2.28 -14.78 1.18
C VAL A 35 -2.83 -16.16 0.85
N GLY A 36 -2.44 -16.69 -0.30
CA GLY A 36 -3.01 -17.91 -0.85
C GLY A 36 -4.54 -17.81 -1.03
N PRO A 37 -5.33 -18.66 -0.37
CA PRO A 37 -6.79 -18.59 -0.45
C PRO A 37 -7.40 -17.46 0.38
N VAL A 38 -6.67 -16.90 1.35
CA VAL A 38 -7.21 -15.92 2.31
C VAL A 38 -7.03 -14.50 1.78
N LYS A 39 -8.07 -13.67 1.91
CA LYS A 39 -8.09 -12.28 1.42
C LYS A 39 -8.33 -11.34 2.61
N PHE A 40 -7.36 -10.46 2.87
CA PHE A 40 -7.41 -9.47 3.93
C PHE A 40 -7.62 -8.07 3.32
N THR A 41 -8.72 -7.40 3.67
CA THR A 41 -8.93 -6.00 3.26
C THR A 41 -8.12 -5.08 4.17
N ILE A 42 -7.11 -4.41 3.61
CA ILE A 42 -6.34 -3.39 4.34
C ILE A 42 -7.13 -2.09 4.39
N PHE A 43 -7.76 -1.73 3.27
CA PHE A 43 -8.42 -0.45 3.11
C PHE A 43 -9.69 -0.58 2.25
N PRO A 44 -10.79 0.14 2.57
CA PRO A 44 -11.00 0.86 3.83
C PRO A 44 -11.10 -0.13 5.00
N LYS A 45 -10.52 0.21 6.17
CA LYS A 45 -10.74 -0.57 7.40
C LYS A 45 -12.22 -0.41 7.76
N GLU A 46 -13.06 -1.33 7.31
CA GLU A 46 -14.45 -1.38 7.73
C GLU A 46 -14.45 -1.48 9.27
N LYS A 47 -14.84 -0.40 9.95
CA LYS A 47 -15.32 -0.53 11.33
C LYS A 47 -16.47 -1.54 11.24
N PRO A 48 -16.46 -2.63 12.03
CA PRO A 48 -17.54 -3.59 11.97
C PRO A 48 -18.84 -2.81 12.19
N LYS A 49 -19.74 -2.84 11.20
CA LYS A 49 -21.08 -2.28 11.36
C LYS A 49 -21.71 -3.01 12.54
N LYS A 50 -21.66 -2.39 13.73
CA LYS A 50 -22.52 -2.72 14.86
C LYS A 50 -23.92 -2.74 14.27
N LYS A 51 -24.48 -3.94 14.12
CA LYS A 51 -25.93 -4.11 14.05
C LYS A 51 -26.46 -3.53 15.36
N SER A 52 -26.79 -2.25 15.39
CA SER A 52 -27.42 -1.62 16.53
C SER A 52 -28.84 -2.15 16.60
N LYS A 53 -28.97 -3.26 17.32
CA LYS A 53 -30.16 -3.56 18.11
C LYS A 53 -30.60 -2.28 18.81
N LYS A 54 -31.82 -1.85 18.48
CA LYS A 54 -32.90 -1.41 19.36
C LYS A 54 -32.51 -0.56 20.59
N GLU A 55 -33.03 0.66 20.59
CA GLU A 55 -33.88 1.18 21.68
C GLU A 55 -33.51 0.69 23.08
N LYS A 56 -32.72 1.49 23.82
CA LYS A 56 -32.77 1.66 25.29
C LYS A 56 -31.50 2.37 25.78
N THR A 57 -31.33 3.65 25.45
CA THR A 57 -30.49 4.55 26.28
C THR A 57 -30.84 6.02 26.07
N ALA A 58 -32.12 6.33 25.94
CA ALA A 58 -32.64 7.68 26.16
C ALA A 58 -33.22 7.73 27.57
N GLN A 59 -32.35 7.70 28.61
CA GLN A 59 -32.76 7.97 30.01
C GLN A 59 -31.60 8.05 31.03
N LYS A 60 -30.38 8.45 30.63
CA LYS A 60 -29.32 8.68 31.62
C LYS A 60 -28.43 9.86 31.21
N THR A 61 -29.06 11.03 31.10
CA THR A 61 -28.41 12.31 30.76
C THR A 61 -28.65 13.38 31.84
N GLU A 62 -29.11 13.03 33.04
CA GLU A 62 -29.44 14.06 34.05
C GLU A 62 -28.84 13.85 35.44
N GLU A 63 -27.86 12.96 35.61
CA GLU A 63 -27.35 12.68 36.97
C GLU A 63 -25.85 12.38 36.98
N GLN A 64 -25.04 13.38 36.59
CA GLN A 64 -23.62 13.46 36.97
C GLN A 64 -22.98 14.84 36.71
N GLU A 65 -23.78 15.91 36.80
CA GLU A 65 -23.31 17.30 36.69
C GLU A 65 -22.99 17.96 38.05
N GLU A 66 -23.10 17.22 39.15
CA GLU A 66 -22.75 17.69 40.50
C GLU A 66 -21.81 16.70 41.16
N THR A 67 -20.48 16.81 40.95
CA THR A 67 -19.41 16.39 41.89
C THR A 67 -17.99 16.49 41.27
N ALA A 68 -17.64 17.62 40.66
CA ALA A 68 -16.22 17.88 40.33
C ALA A 68 -15.82 19.37 40.42
N ALA A 69 -16.67 20.23 40.98
CA ALA A 69 -16.34 21.61 41.32
C ALA A 69 -15.77 21.70 42.74
N SER A 70 -14.65 21.03 42.99
CA SER A 70 -13.83 21.28 44.19
C SER A 70 -12.41 20.77 43.98
N ASN A 71 -11.57 21.62 43.40
CA ASN A 71 -10.19 21.88 43.83
C ASN A 71 -9.53 22.83 42.82
N ALA A 72 -9.93 24.09 42.94
CA ALA A 72 -9.16 25.19 42.37
C ALA A 72 -7.92 25.44 43.25
N GLY A 73 -6.76 25.36 42.62
CA GLY A 73 -5.72 26.39 42.76
C GLY A 73 -4.84 26.38 44.01
N LYS A 74 -3.61 25.87 43.85
CA LYS A 74 -2.44 26.50 44.47
C LYS A 74 -1.19 26.36 43.59
N ALA A 75 -0.77 27.52 43.07
CA ALA A 75 0.60 28.01 42.86
C ALA A 75 1.59 27.23 41.95
N LYS A 76 1.72 27.74 40.71
CA LYS A 76 2.92 28.40 40.08
C LYS A 76 4.31 27.69 40.06
N PRO A 77 5.20 28.06 39.11
CA PRO A 77 5.76 27.16 38.09
C PRO A 77 7.24 26.85 38.29
N GLN A 78 7.68 25.68 37.85
CA GLN A 78 9.10 25.35 37.71
C GLN A 78 9.35 24.87 36.29
N GLU A 79 10.06 25.72 35.53
CA GLU A 79 10.86 25.34 34.38
C GLU A 79 11.84 24.25 34.80
N GLU A 80 11.63 23.03 34.31
CA GLU A 80 12.62 21.97 34.35
C GLU A 80 12.77 21.44 32.91
N THR A 81 13.69 22.11 32.23
CA THR A 81 14.70 21.49 31.37
C THR A 81 14.16 20.39 30.45
N GLU A 82 13.70 20.79 29.27
CA GLU A 82 13.67 19.89 28.10
C GLU A 82 15.09 19.30 27.95
N PRO A 83 15.27 17.96 28.04
CA PRO A 83 16.50 17.37 27.53
C PRO A 83 16.44 17.56 26.02
N GLU A 84 17.20 18.54 25.53
CA GLU A 84 17.51 18.70 24.11
C GLU A 84 17.83 17.31 23.56
N THR A 85 16.90 16.76 22.77
CA THR A 85 17.19 15.58 21.96
C THR A 85 18.45 15.92 21.20
N PRO A 86 19.59 15.23 21.42
CA PRO A 86 20.81 15.56 20.71
C PRO A 86 20.46 15.47 19.23
N ALA A 87 20.57 16.62 18.55
CA ALA A 87 20.35 16.72 17.12
C ALA A 87 21.13 15.56 16.48
N GLN A 88 20.40 14.58 15.95
CA GLN A 88 20.98 13.34 15.46
C GLN A 88 21.98 13.72 14.38
N SER A 89 23.26 13.71 14.73
CA SER A 89 24.32 14.01 13.77
C SER A 89 24.20 12.96 12.66
N GLY A 90 23.83 13.43 11.47
CA GLY A 90 23.61 12.56 10.33
C GLY A 90 24.86 11.72 10.08
N GLY A 91 24.70 10.40 9.95
CA GLY A 91 25.81 9.51 9.64
C GLY A 91 26.43 9.81 8.28
N SER A 92 27.71 9.45 8.09
CA SER A 92 28.42 9.64 6.82
C SER A 92 27.69 9.01 5.63
N LEU A 93 27.58 9.75 4.52
CA LEU A 93 26.96 9.27 3.28
C LEU A 93 27.67 8.04 2.72
N GLU A 94 28.99 7.96 2.89
CA GLU A 94 29.79 6.77 2.53
C GLU A 94 29.41 5.55 3.38
N ARG A 95 28.92 5.79 4.61
CA ARG A 95 28.41 4.74 5.47
C ARG A 95 27.04 4.22 4.99
N PHE A 96 26.22 5.10 4.42
CA PHE A 96 24.86 4.81 3.92
C PHE A 96 24.82 4.32 2.46
N LEU A 97 25.78 4.72 1.62
CA LEU A 97 25.81 4.36 0.19
C LEU A 97 25.76 2.84 -0.08
N PRO A 98 26.45 1.97 0.69
CA PRO A 98 26.30 0.52 0.54
C PRO A 98 24.88 0.02 0.79
N TRP A 99 24.14 0.66 1.70
CA TRP A 99 22.74 0.33 1.99
C TRP A 99 21.82 0.76 0.85
N ILE A 100 22.04 1.95 0.29
CA ILE A 100 21.30 2.41 -0.90
C ILE A 100 21.53 1.43 -2.06
N ARG A 101 22.79 1.08 -2.35
CA ARG A 101 23.12 0.14 -3.44
C ARG A 101 22.49 -1.23 -3.21
N LEU A 102 22.57 -1.77 -2.00
CA LEU A 102 21.90 -3.03 -1.65
C LEU A 102 20.39 -2.94 -1.84
N GLY A 103 19.77 -1.83 -1.43
CA GLY A 103 18.35 -1.57 -1.60
C GLY A 103 17.93 -1.46 -3.06
N LEU A 104 18.71 -0.76 -3.90
CA LEU A 104 18.49 -0.66 -5.34
C LEU A 104 18.65 -2.01 -6.04
N ASP A 105 19.66 -2.79 -5.67
CA ASP A 105 19.85 -4.14 -6.19
C ASP A 105 18.70 -5.06 -5.80
N PHE A 106 18.26 -5.01 -4.54
CA PHE A 106 17.12 -5.75 -4.04
C PHE A 106 15.85 -5.38 -4.80
N LEU A 107 15.57 -4.08 -4.92
CA LEU A 107 14.41 -3.57 -5.65
C LEU A 107 14.47 -3.95 -7.13
N GLY A 108 15.67 -3.93 -7.73
CA GLY A 108 15.94 -4.31 -9.10
C GLY A 108 15.62 -5.78 -9.40
N VAL A 109 15.87 -6.68 -8.45
CA VAL A 109 15.50 -8.10 -8.56
C VAL A 109 14.05 -8.32 -8.17
N LEU A 110 13.57 -7.66 -7.11
CA LEU A 110 12.19 -7.75 -6.62
C LEU A 110 11.19 -7.34 -7.72
N ARG A 111 11.40 -6.18 -8.38
CA ARG A 111 10.52 -5.68 -9.44
C ARG A 111 10.30 -6.72 -10.54
N ARG A 112 11.36 -7.41 -11.00
CA ARG A 112 11.30 -8.43 -12.05
C ARG A 112 10.54 -9.71 -11.65
N ARG A 113 10.28 -9.90 -10.35
CA ARG A 113 9.55 -11.07 -9.82
C ARG A 113 8.08 -10.79 -9.55
N ILE A 114 7.69 -9.53 -9.52
CA ILE A 114 6.31 -9.10 -9.34
C ILE A 114 5.53 -9.39 -10.63
N ARG A 115 4.43 -10.14 -10.50
CA ARG A 115 3.52 -10.45 -11.59
C ARG A 115 2.30 -9.55 -11.48
N LEU A 116 1.95 -8.89 -12.57
CA LEU A 116 0.72 -8.12 -12.68
C LEU A 116 -0.29 -8.99 -13.43
N ASP A 117 -1.17 -9.65 -12.68
CA ASP A 117 -2.07 -10.65 -13.24
C ASP A 117 -3.19 -10.00 -14.05
N ASN A 118 -3.74 -8.90 -13.53
CA ASN A 118 -4.74 -8.09 -14.22
C ASN A 118 -4.48 -6.60 -13.99
N LEU A 119 -4.40 -5.84 -15.07
CA LEU A 119 -4.42 -4.39 -15.03
C LEU A 119 -5.64 -3.88 -15.80
N TYR A 120 -6.53 -3.22 -15.08
CA TYR A 120 -7.72 -2.56 -15.59
C TYR A 120 -7.59 -1.06 -15.37
N LEU A 121 -7.70 -0.26 -16.43
CA LEU A 121 -7.72 1.20 -16.33
C LEU A 121 -8.79 1.73 -17.29
N HIS A 122 -9.87 2.26 -16.72
CA HIS A 122 -10.96 2.90 -17.45
C HIS A 122 -10.94 4.39 -17.12
N VAL A 123 -10.71 5.22 -18.13
CA VAL A 123 -10.75 6.69 -18.01
C VAL A 123 -11.91 7.18 -18.84
N ILE A 124 -12.88 7.83 -18.22
CA ILE A 124 -14.02 8.47 -18.88
C ILE A 124 -13.76 9.97 -18.85
N LEU A 125 -13.47 10.54 -20.00
CA LEU A 125 -13.30 11.97 -20.17
C LEU A 125 -14.66 12.62 -20.37
N ALA A 126 -14.92 13.67 -19.59
CA ALA A 126 -16.12 14.50 -19.64
C ALA A 126 -15.78 15.84 -20.27
N GLY A 127 -16.66 16.39 -21.11
CA GLY A 127 -16.48 17.71 -21.69
C GLY A 127 -17.65 18.14 -22.57
N ASP A 128 -17.98 19.43 -22.50
CA ASP A 128 -19.09 20.04 -23.24
C ASP A 128 -18.76 20.29 -24.73
N ASP A 129 -17.47 20.50 -25.06
CA ASP A 129 -17.00 20.67 -26.44
C ASP A 129 -16.40 19.36 -27.00
N PRO A 130 -17.00 18.77 -28.05
CA PRO A 130 -16.47 17.59 -28.73
C PRO A 130 -15.05 17.73 -29.27
N CYS A 131 -14.64 18.94 -29.69
CA CYS A 131 -13.32 19.16 -30.30
C CYS A 131 -12.21 19.06 -29.25
N ASP A 132 -12.37 19.78 -28.13
CA ASP A 132 -11.46 19.70 -26.99
C ASP A 132 -11.44 18.30 -26.37
N LEU A 133 -12.60 17.63 -26.31
CA LEU A 133 -12.69 16.25 -25.82
C LEU A 133 -11.89 15.28 -26.69
N ALA A 134 -11.92 15.45 -28.02
CA ALA A 134 -11.12 14.63 -28.94
C ALA A 134 -9.60 14.86 -28.74
N VAL A 135 -9.17 16.10 -28.54
CA VAL A 135 -7.76 16.42 -28.23
C VAL A 135 -7.33 15.78 -26.91
N ASN A 136 -8.16 15.90 -25.87
CA ASN A 136 -7.88 15.31 -24.55
C ASN A 136 -7.88 13.78 -24.59
N TYR A 137 -8.74 13.16 -25.40
CA TYR A 137 -8.71 11.73 -25.66
C TYR A 137 -7.40 11.28 -26.29
N GLY A 138 -6.92 12.00 -27.32
CA GLY A 138 -5.62 11.73 -27.92
C GLY A 138 -4.46 11.86 -26.92
N ARG A 139 -4.49 12.90 -26.09
CA ARG A 139 -3.50 13.11 -25.01
C ARG A 139 -3.52 12.00 -23.97
N ALA A 140 -4.71 11.56 -23.55
CA ALA A 140 -4.86 10.46 -22.60
C ALA A 140 -4.25 9.16 -23.15
N TRP A 141 -4.54 8.84 -24.41
CA TRP A 141 -3.92 7.69 -25.08
C TRP A 141 -2.41 7.83 -25.25
N ALA A 142 -1.90 9.02 -25.55
CA ALA A 142 -0.46 9.27 -25.63
C ALA A 142 0.23 9.09 -24.27
N ALA A 143 -0.40 9.54 -23.17
CA ALA A 143 0.11 9.34 -21.82
C ALA A 143 0.12 7.86 -21.44
N ILE A 144 -0.97 7.14 -21.72
CA ILE A 144 -1.06 5.68 -21.51
C ILE A 144 0.01 4.96 -22.32
N GLY A 145 0.17 5.34 -23.60
CA GLY A 145 1.16 4.75 -24.51
C GLY A 145 2.60 4.93 -24.04
N ASN A 146 2.93 6.03 -23.36
CA ASN A 146 4.25 6.26 -22.76
C ASN A 146 4.43 5.53 -21.41
N LEU A 147 3.37 5.45 -20.61
CA LEU A 147 3.42 4.77 -19.31
C LEU A 147 3.55 3.25 -19.48
N MET A 148 2.91 2.69 -20.50
CA MET A 148 2.77 1.25 -20.65
C MET A 148 4.10 0.49 -20.79
N PRO A 149 5.06 0.91 -21.66
CA PRO A 149 6.36 0.25 -21.77
C PRO A 149 7.13 0.23 -20.46
N SER A 150 7.01 1.28 -19.65
CA SER A 150 7.63 1.35 -18.33
C SER A 150 7.02 0.32 -17.39
N LEU A 151 5.69 0.18 -17.39
CA LEU A 151 4.99 -0.82 -16.59
C LEU A 151 5.33 -2.26 -17.03
N GLU A 152 5.38 -2.52 -18.33
CA GLU A 152 5.75 -3.83 -18.90
C GLU A 152 7.22 -4.18 -18.65
N ARG A 153 8.11 -3.19 -18.57
CA ARG A 153 9.51 -3.39 -18.22
C ARG A 153 9.71 -3.69 -16.74
N LEU A 154 8.85 -3.12 -15.89
CA LEU A 154 8.92 -3.28 -14.44
C LEU A 154 8.22 -4.56 -13.97
N PHE A 155 7.10 -4.93 -14.59
CA PHE A 155 6.23 -6.01 -14.16
C PHE A 155 5.94 -7.01 -15.30
N ILE A 156 5.76 -8.28 -14.95
CA ILE A 156 5.28 -9.28 -15.91
C ILE A 156 3.76 -9.14 -16.01
N ILE A 157 3.26 -8.49 -17.06
CA ILE A 157 1.82 -8.27 -17.28
C ILE A 157 1.20 -9.49 -18.00
N ARG A 158 0.17 -10.11 -17.41
CA ARG A 158 -0.57 -11.25 -17.99
C ARG A 158 -1.78 -10.80 -18.78
N LYS A 159 -2.63 -9.97 -18.19
CA LYS A 159 -3.86 -9.45 -18.80
C LYS A 159 -3.93 -7.94 -18.63
N ARG A 160 -4.22 -7.26 -19.73
CA ARG A 160 -4.37 -5.82 -19.82
C ARG A 160 -5.73 -5.49 -20.40
N ASP A 161 -6.45 -4.61 -19.71
CA ASP A 161 -7.68 -4.01 -20.19
C ASP A 161 -7.60 -2.50 -19.90
N ILE A 162 -7.26 -1.73 -20.92
CA ILE A 162 -7.14 -0.27 -20.81
C ILE A 162 -8.11 0.32 -21.81
N GLN A 163 -9.05 1.11 -21.30
CA GLN A 163 -10.06 1.77 -22.09
C GLN A 163 -10.09 3.25 -21.72
N VAL A 164 -10.05 4.09 -22.73
CA VAL A 164 -10.41 5.49 -22.60
C VAL A 164 -11.74 5.65 -23.32
N SER A 165 -12.70 6.29 -22.67
CA SER A 165 -14.02 6.56 -23.21
C SER A 165 -14.32 8.04 -23.07
N CYS A 166 -15.15 8.55 -23.96
CA CYS A 166 -15.62 9.93 -23.92
C CYS A 166 -17.09 9.91 -23.51
N ASP A 167 -17.43 10.66 -22.47
CA ASP A 167 -18.80 10.92 -22.06
C ASP A 167 -19.13 12.37 -22.39
N PHE A 168 -19.96 12.56 -23.42
CA PHE A 168 -20.41 13.86 -23.90
C PHE A 168 -21.53 14.46 -23.04
N THR A 169 -22.01 13.71 -22.05
CA THR A 169 -23.11 14.11 -21.16
C THR A 169 -22.67 14.27 -19.70
N GLY A 170 -21.48 13.77 -19.37
CA GLY A 170 -20.88 13.89 -18.06
C GLY A 170 -20.18 15.23 -17.87
N THR A 171 -20.26 15.78 -16.66
CA THR A 171 -19.55 17.00 -16.24
C THR A 171 -18.22 16.72 -15.53
N GLU A 172 -17.96 15.46 -15.16
CA GLU A 172 -16.79 15.07 -14.37
C GLU A 172 -16.01 13.93 -15.02
N ILE A 173 -14.69 14.06 -15.04
CA ILE A 173 -13.76 13.01 -15.48
C ILE A 173 -13.79 11.88 -14.47
N LYS A 174 -14.16 10.66 -14.89
CA LYS A 174 -14.20 9.48 -14.01
C LYS A 174 -13.04 8.56 -14.31
N ILE A 175 -12.35 8.11 -13.27
CA ILE A 175 -11.23 7.18 -13.38
C ILE A 175 -11.54 5.95 -12.54
N ALA A 176 -11.56 4.79 -13.18
CA ALA A 176 -11.62 3.50 -12.52
C ALA A 176 -10.33 2.73 -12.80
N ALA A 177 -9.66 2.27 -11.76
CA ALA A 177 -8.42 1.54 -11.87
C ALA A 177 -8.48 0.27 -11.02
N LYS A 178 -8.00 -0.85 -11.54
CA LYS A 178 -7.87 -2.10 -10.78
C LYS A 178 -6.57 -2.80 -11.15
N GLY A 179 -5.79 -3.13 -10.14
CA GLY A 179 -4.51 -3.84 -10.28
C GLY A 179 -4.49 -5.07 -9.39
N ASP A 180 -4.27 -6.23 -9.99
CA ASP A 180 -3.98 -7.48 -9.29
C ASP A 180 -2.49 -7.79 -9.44
N MET A 181 -1.78 -7.82 -8.32
CA MET A 181 -0.34 -8.05 -8.28
C MET A 181 -0.05 -9.27 -7.41
N THR A 182 0.75 -10.22 -7.89
CA THR A 182 1.07 -11.46 -7.16
C THR A 182 2.56 -11.78 -7.20
N ILE A 183 3.09 -12.28 -6.10
CA ILE A 183 4.45 -12.78 -5.93
C ILE A 183 4.43 -14.02 -5.02
N PRO A 184 5.05 -15.15 -5.40
CA PRO A 184 5.09 -16.33 -4.52
C PRO A 184 5.99 -16.09 -3.30
N LEU A 185 5.51 -16.48 -2.11
CA LEU A 185 6.15 -16.27 -0.81
C LEU A 185 7.58 -16.83 -0.75
N GLY A 186 7.80 -18.00 -1.34
CA GLY A 186 9.12 -18.63 -1.38
C GLY A 186 10.16 -17.81 -2.11
N ARG A 187 9.76 -17.11 -3.19
CA ARG A 187 10.67 -16.23 -3.94
C ARG A 187 11.01 -14.98 -3.14
N THR A 188 10.03 -14.36 -2.48
CA THR A 188 10.28 -13.20 -1.61
C THR A 188 11.14 -13.58 -0.42
N LEU A 189 10.90 -14.74 0.19
CA LEU A 189 11.64 -15.21 1.35
C LEU A 189 13.08 -15.56 0.98
N CYS A 190 13.30 -16.25 -0.14
CA CYS A 190 14.65 -16.54 -0.65
C CYS A 190 15.43 -15.24 -0.95
N LEU A 191 14.79 -14.27 -1.60
CA LEU A 191 15.35 -12.93 -1.81
C LEU A 191 15.71 -12.25 -0.48
N GLY A 192 14.79 -12.27 0.49
CA GLY A 192 15.00 -11.70 1.82
C GLY A 192 16.20 -12.33 2.53
N VAL A 193 16.37 -13.65 2.47
CA VAL A 193 17.51 -14.35 3.07
C VAL A 193 18.82 -13.97 2.38
N VAL A 194 18.87 -14.03 1.04
CA VAL A 194 20.10 -13.71 0.29
C VAL A 194 20.56 -12.27 0.54
N TYR A 195 19.63 -11.31 0.48
CA TYR A 195 19.95 -9.90 0.71
C TYR A 195 20.13 -9.59 2.20
N GLY A 196 19.48 -10.35 3.10
CA GLY A 196 19.70 -10.29 4.54
C GLY A 196 21.12 -10.71 4.92
N ILE A 197 21.64 -11.79 4.34
CA ILE A 197 23.05 -12.20 4.53
C ILE A 197 24.01 -11.13 3.98
N ARG A 198 23.69 -10.54 2.82
CA ARG A 198 24.51 -9.44 2.25
C ARG A 198 24.48 -8.20 3.15
N ALA A 199 23.33 -7.82 3.68
CA ALA A 199 23.19 -6.75 4.66
C ALA A 199 24.00 -7.04 5.93
N LEU A 200 23.89 -8.27 6.45
CA LEU A 200 24.63 -8.71 7.63
C LEU A 200 26.15 -8.66 7.38
N LYS A 201 26.63 -9.04 6.19
CA LYS A 201 28.05 -8.88 5.83
C LYS A 201 28.48 -7.41 5.80
N ILE A 202 27.64 -6.50 5.31
CA ILE A 202 27.93 -5.05 5.32
C ILE A 202 28.00 -4.52 6.75
N PHE A 203 27.12 -5.01 7.63
CA PHE A 203 27.09 -4.67 9.04
C PHE A 203 28.32 -5.20 9.79
N LEU A 204 28.62 -6.50 9.65
CA LEU A 204 29.73 -7.18 10.33
C LEU A 204 31.12 -6.73 9.84
N ARG A 205 31.27 -6.29 8.59
CA ARG A 205 32.54 -5.72 8.08
C ARG A 205 32.83 -4.31 8.63
N LYS A 206 31.87 -3.73 9.37
CA LYS A 206 31.97 -2.40 9.99
C LYS A 206 31.95 -2.45 11.54
N LEU A 207 31.89 -3.66 12.13
CA LEU A 207 32.32 -3.92 13.52
C LEU A 207 33.84 -4.08 13.53
#